data_AF-A0A8K0UKJ6-F1
#
_entry.id   AF-A0A8K0UKJ6-F1
#
_cell.length_a   1.000
_cell.length_b   1.000
_cell.length_c   1.000
_cell.angle_alpha   90.00
_cell.angle_beta   90.00
_cell.angle_gamma   90.00
#
_symmetry.space_group_name_H-M   'P 1'
#
loop_
_entity.id
_entity.type
_entity.pdbx_description
1 polymer ?
#
loop_
_entity_poly.entity_id
_entity_poly.type
_entity_poly.pdbx_seq_one_letter_code
_entity_poly.pdbx_strand_id
1 'polypeptide(L)'
;MNVVRLCLFWLPCPDILSTKHGQLSGSAYALSELPCVLLEILCHPEVLPSSSSEEFKTDRSYGNALLSLLGKCLHLLVGSIREPDSARCGKRVVSYADRFSPAMWSRRHLISILVPNKLDDYLLGPPEVLKSCHSSVVSMIELYKAHRKCLPLLKTRAGSFLVYFWAYSTQYEDCDTALHLLFDMMNADAPNVPVEFVHHVVFCHRSFPRHLAVKMSLFFRLERIIDEPAERMICLFIVFMKSEIELFRSALRTSDENGLITSLIWGCQRQLCCSRTSTAQSFVVMTMQGLHMLFGNDETGRQARQEFILNSGSFNFIAILSYALILAVQENVPVELDMATQLLAIHQTLVRARGNCDETEWTQYLESTIHTTSRRVWHYTLRKILAIHTAGSEHTRLKLRALKAWRHYGALCGLKEGVNTVDFHGPSEPSSVPLYWRIPKRCFWNGCACAGHLGAHRVRVCRGCFRVLYCNQMCQARDWEAGHRLVCKSLS
;
A
#
# COMPACT_ATOMS: atom_id res chain seq x y z
N MET A 1 -21.78 20.56 34.89
CA MET A 1 -22.71 19.48 34.48
C MET A 1 -24.05 19.97 33.94
N ASN A 2 -24.68 21.03 34.49
CA ASN A 2 -25.99 21.51 33.99
C ASN A 2 -25.95 22.11 32.56
N VAL A 3 -24.85 22.77 32.15
CA VAL A 3 -24.74 23.40 30.83
C VAL A 3 -24.71 22.38 29.68
N VAL A 4 -24.05 21.23 29.84
CA VAL A 4 -23.95 20.23 28.75
C VAL A 4 -25.23 19.40 28.61
N ARG A 5 -25.92 19.09 29.73
CA ARG A 5 -27.27 18.54 29.66
C ARG A 5 -28.25 19.52 29.02
N LEU A 6 -28.10 20.83 29.26
CA LEU A 6 -28.88 21.88 28.58
C LEU A 6 -28.57 21.94 27.07
N CYS A 7 -27.30 21.89 26.67
CA CYS A 7 -26.93 21.86 25.24
C CYS A 7 -27.45 20.60 24.53
N LEU A 8 -27.40 19.42 25.17
CA LEU A 8 -27.93 18.19 24.58
C LEU A 8 -29.47 18.14 24.56
N PHE A 9 -30.15 18.83 25.48
CA PHE A 9 -31.62 18.97 25.48
C PHE A 9 -32.11 20.01 24.45
N TRP A 10 -31.31 21.01 24.12
CA TRP A 10 -31.65 22.08 23.17
C TRP A 10 -31.17 21.83 21.74
N LEU A 11 -30.30 20.83 21.52
CA LEU A 11 -29.99 20.36 20.18
C LEU A 11 -31.16 19.48 19.72
N PRO A 12 -31.98 19.91 18.75
CA PRO A 12 -33.02 19.05 18.21
C PRO A 12 -32.40 17.74 17.73
N CYS A 13 -33.09 16.64 17.97
CA CYS A 13 -32.68 15.30 17.59
C CYS A 13 -32.08 15.33 16.16
N PRO A 14 -30.89 14.77 15.91
CA PRO A 14 -30.24 14.85 14.60
C PRO A 14 -31.13 14.40 13.43
N ASP A 15 -32.08 13.50 13.70
CA ASP A 15 -33.03 12.98 12.70
C ASP A 15 -34.20 13.94 12.41
N ILE A 16 -34.48 14.91 13.29
CA ILE A 16 -35.51 15.96 13.08
C ILE A 16 -34.96 17.12 12.22
N LEU A 17 -33.64 17.20 12.01
CA LEU A 17 -33.00 18.27 11.24
C LEU A 17 -32.86 17.96 9.73
N SER A 18 -33.37 16.81 9.27
CA SER A 18 -33.39 16.41 7.85
C SER A 18 -34.66 16.88 7.10
N THR A 19 -35.40 17.87 7.60
CA THR A 19 -36.61 18.36 6.95
C THR A 19 -36.28 19.33 5.81
N LYS A 20 -36.35 18.81 4.58
CA LYS A 20 -36.61 19.39 3.23
C LYS A 20 -36.24 20.83 2.83
N HIS A 21 -35.99 21.82 3.70
CA HIS A 21 -35.76 23.22 3.27
C HIS A 21 -34.78 24.08 4.09
N GLY A 22 -34.01 23.51 5.03
CA GLY A 22 -33.00 24.30 5.76
C GLY A 22 -31.72 23.52 5.98
N GLN A 23 -30.74 23.65 5.07
CA GLN A 23 -29.36 23.34 5.44
C GLN A 23 -28.97 24.31 6.56
N LEU A 24 -28.87 23.83 7.80
CA LEU A 24 -28.24 24.59 8.86
C LEU A 24 -26.84 24.99 8.38
N SER A 25 -26.64 26.28 8.17
CA SER A 25 -25.37 26.82 7.69
C SER A 25 -24.29 26.61 8.76
N GLY A 26 -23.06 26.31 8.32
CA GLY A 26 -21.90 26.22 9.21
C GLY A 26 -21.74 27.44 10.12
N SER A 27 -22.26 28.60 9.68
CA SER A 27 -22.30 29.85 10.46
C SER A 27 -23.03 29.73 11.80
N ALA A 28 -24.11 28.96 11.93
CA ALA A 28 -24.85 28.84 13.20
C ALA A 28 -23.97 28.17 14.28
N TYR A 29 -23.30 27.08 13.91
CA TYR A 29 -22.35 26.40 14.78
C TYR A 29 -21.13 27.27 15.09
N ALA A 30 -20.61 28.00 14.08
CA ALA A 30 -19.48 28.91 14.24
C ALA A 30 -19.78 30.06 15.21
N LEU A 31 -20.97 30.68 15.10
CA LEU A 31 -21.43 31.76 15.98
C LEU A 31 -21.61 31.31 17.42
N SER A 32 -22.12 30.09 17.63
CA SER A 32 -22.25 29.50 18.97
C SER A 32 -20.92 29.03 19.58
N GLU A 33 -19.84 29.03 18.81
CA GLU A 33 -18.53 28.48 19.18
C GLU A 33 -18.57 27.03 19.66
N LEU A 34 -19.62 26.27 19.31
CA LEU A 34 -19.81 24.90 19.75
C LEU A 34 -18.59 23.99 19.50
N PRO A 35 -17.90 24.05 18.33
CA PRO A 35 -16.69 23.27 18.11
C PRO A 35 -15.59 23.53 19.14
N CYS A 36 -15.39 24.79 19.52
CA CYS A 36 -14.40 25.18 20.53
C CYS A 36 -14.75 24.60 21.90
N VAL A 37 -16.02 24.71 22.31
CA VAL A 37 -16.51 24.17 23.58
C VAL A 37 -16.35 22.65 23.63
N LEU A 38 -16.71 21.95 22.55
CA LEU A 38 -16.54 20.50 22.44
C LEU A 38 -15.07 20.09 22.52
N LEU A 39 -14.17 20.83 21.88
CA LEU A 39 -12.73 20.59 21.98
C LEU A 39 -12.21 20.79 23.40
N GLU A 40 -12.65 21.83 24.11
CA GLU A 40 -12.28 22.04 25.51
C GLU A 40 -12.69 20.88 26.41
N ILE A 41 -13.94 20.42 26.24
CA ILE A 41 -14.48 19.26 26.96
C ILE A 41 -13.65 18.00 26.62
N LEU A 42 -13.48 17.68 25.34
CA LEU A 42 -12.78 16.46 24.90
C LEU A 42 -11.27 16.47 25.20
N CYS A 43 -10.65 17.65 25.29
CA CYS A 43 -9.26 17.79 25.73
C CYS A 43 -9.09 17.63 27.25
N HIS A 44 -10.16 17.71 28.04
CA HIS A 44 -10.09 17.48 29.49
C HIS A 44 -9.82 15.99 29.78
N PRO A 45 -8.83 15.63 30.62
CA PRO A 45 -8.47 14.24 30.88
C PRO A 45 -9.64 13.36 31.34
N GLU A 46 -10.52 13.91 32.18
CA GLU A 46 -11.61 13.19 32.86
C GLU A 46 -12.81 12.82 31.99
N VAL A 47 -12.99 13.43 30.82
CA VAL A 47 -14.20 13.21 29.99
C VAL A 47 -14.22 11.82 29.34
N LEU A 48 -13.04 11.24 29.15
CA LEU A 48 -12.82 9.93 28.56
C LEU A 48 -11.74 9.23 29.41
N PRO A 49 -12.12 8.70 30.59
CA PRO A 49 -11.17 8.10 31.52
C PRO A 49 -10.50 6.87 30.92
N SER A 50 -9.22 6.70 31.24
CA SER A 50 -8.36 5.61 30.72
C SER A 50 -8.46 4.31 31.53
N SER A 51 -8.93 4.37 32.78
CA SER A 51 -9.05 3.22 33.67
C SER A 51 -10.42 2.58 33.57
N SER A 52 -10.46 1.25 33.56
CA SER A 52 -11.66 0.44 33.75
C SER A 52 -12.20 0.49 35.19
N SER A 53 -11.88 1.53 35.97
CA SER A 53 -12.37 1.68 37.34
C SER A 53 -13.88 1.83 37.29
N GLU A 54 -14.58 0.83 37.81
CA GLU A 54 -16.03 0.60 37.69
C GLU A 54 -16.91 1.71 38.30
N GLU A 55 -16.31 2.69 38.97
CA GLU A 55 -17.02 3.61 39.86
C GLU A 55 -17.54 4.89 39.20
N PHE A 56 -17.25 5.15 37.91
CA PHE A 56 -17.95 6.20 37.17
C PHE A 56 -18.41 5.72 35.80
N LYS A 57 -19.74 5.56 35.67
CA LYS A 57 -20.47 5.38 34.41
C LYS A 57 -20.38 6.63 33.52
N THR A 58 -19.18 7.07 33.16
CA THR A 58 -19.00 7.84 31.92
C THR A 58 -19.19 6.85 30.78
N ASP A 59 -20.45 6.73 30.39
CA ASP A 59 -20.89 5.95 29.26
C ASP A 59 -20.00 6.27 28.05
N ARG A 60 -19.32 5.26 27.49
CA ARG A 60 -18.56 5.41 26.24
C ARG A 60 -19.43 6.05 25.15
N SER A 61 -20.75 5.87 25.23
CA SER A 61 -21.72 6.53 24.35
C SER A 61 -21.66 8.06 24.46
N TYR A 62 -21.45 8.64 25.65
CA TYR A 62 -21.39 10.09 25.84
C TYR A 62 -20.16 10.69 25.16
N GLY A 63 -18.99 10.09 25.41
CA GLY A 63 -17.76 10.51 24.74
C GLY A 63 -17.84 10.35 23.21
N ASN A 64 -18.42 9.24 22.74
CA ASN A 64 -18.68 9.03 21.32
C ASN A 64 -19.64 10.08 20.74
N ALA A 65 -20.73 10.40 21.44
CA ALA A 65 -21.69 11.41 21.00
C ALA A 65 -21.03 12.79 20.87
N LEU A 66 -20.19 13.17 21.84
CA LEU A 66 -19.41 14.41 21.77
C LEU A 66 -18.44 14.43 20.58
N LEU A 67 -17.72 13.32 20.34
CA LEU A 67 -16.80 13.19 19.19
C LEU A 67 -17.54 13.19 17.87
N SER A 68 -18.69 12.53 17.79
CA SER A 68 -19.53 12.50 16.59
C SER A 68 -20.07 13.89 16.26
N LEU A 69 -20.56 14.61 17.28
CA LEU A 69 -21.01 15.99 17.14
C LEU A 69 -19.86 16.91 16.73
N LEU A 70 -18.69 16.78 17.37
CA LEU A 70 -17.50 17.53 17.01
C LEU A 70 -17.11 17.27 15.55
N GLY A 71 -17.02 16.00 15.14
CA GLY A 71 -16.68 15.62 13.76
C GLY A 71 -17.61 16.25 12.74
N LYS A 72 -18.93 16.25 12.99
CA LYS A 72 -19.94 16.92 12.15
C LYS A 72 -19.72 18.44 12.11
N CYS A 73 -19.53 19.08 13.25
CA CYS A 73 -19.34 20.53 13.28
C CYS A 73 -18.03 20.95 12.59
N LEU A 74 -16.93 20.20 12.77
CA LEU A 74 -15.66 20.46 12.10
C LEU A 74 -15.78 20.28 10.59
N HIS A 75 -16.47 19.23 10.13
CA HIS A 75 -16.70 19.00 8.71
C HIS A 75 -17.49 20.16 8.06
N LEU A 76 -18.54 20.65 8.74
CA LEU A 76 -19.29 21.82 8.29
C LEU A 76 -18.40 23.07 8.22
N LEU A 77 -17.55 23.30 9.23
CA LEU A 77 -16.60 24.42 9.24
C LEU A 77 -15.60 24.37 8.07
N VAL A 78 -15.11 23.18 7.69
CA VAL A 78 -14.23 23.02 6.52
C VAL A 78 -14.94 23.51 5.26
N GLY A 79 -16.21 23.12 5.08
CA GLY A 79 -17.01 23.53 3.92
C GLY A 79 -17.35 25.02 3.89
N SER A 80 -17.50 25.66 5.06
CA SER A 80 -17.92 27.07 5.19
C SER A 80 -16.78 28.04 5.51
N ILE A 81 -15.52 27.63 5.39
CA ILE A 81 -14.35 28.43 5.83
C ILE A 81 -14.21 29.81 5.17
N ARG A 82 -14.91 30.06 4.05
CA ARG A 82 -14.94 31.37 3.37
C ARG A 82 -15.83 32.39 4.09
N GLU A 83 -16.76 31.94 4.91
CA GLU A 83 -17.63 32.82 5.69
C GLU A 83 -16.85 33.45 6.86
N PRO A 84 -17.03 34.74 7.16
CA PRO A 84 -16.24 35.42 8.20
C PRO A 84 -16.32 34.77 9.59
N ASP A 85 -17.51 34.37 10.03
CA ASP A 85 -17.70 33.73 11.34
C ASP A 85 -17.10 32.33 11.39
N SER A 86 -17.28 31.55 10.32
CA SER A 86 -16.67 30.22 10.16
C SER A 86 -15.14 30.31 10.14
N ALA A 87 -14.57 31.31 9.45
CA ALA A 87 -13.13 31.55 9.44
C ALA A 87 -12.58 31.94 10.83
N ARG A 88 -13.31 32.79 11.58
CA ARG A 88 -12.95 33.17 12.95
C ARG A 88 -13.00 31.96 13.89
N CYS A 89 -14.06 31.16 13.82
CA CYS A 89 -14.21 29.95 14.62
C CYS A 89 -13.13 28.91 14.25
N GLY A 90 -12.91 28.66 12.96
CA GLY A 90 -11.88 27.75 12.46
C GLY A 90 -10.46 28.12 12.92
N LYS A 91 -10.11 29.42 12.93
CA LYS A 91 -8.84 29.89 13.49
C LYS A 91 -8.67 29.54 14.96
N ARG A 92 -9.75 29.65 15.76
CA ARG A 92 -9.74 29.25 17.18
C ARG A 92 -9.66 27.74 17.33
N VAL A 93 -10.46 26.99 16.58
CA VAL A 93 -10.40 25.52 16.55
C VAL A 93 -8.97 25.02 16.27
N VAL A 94 -8.30 25.60 15.28
CA VAL A 94 -6.91 25.27 14.92
C VAL A 94 -5.94 25.54 16.07
N SER A 95 -6.18 26.51 16.95
CA SER A 95 -5.34 26.72 18.14
C SER A 95 -5.46 25.60 19.19
N TYR A 96 -6.49 24.75 19.12
CA TYR A 96 -6.60 23.55 19.97
C TYR A 96 -5.92 22.33 19.36
N ALA A 97 -5.45 22.36 18.10
CA ALA A 97 -4.91 21.18 17.42
C ALA A 97 -3.75 20.51 18.21
N ASP A 98 -2.89 21.32 18.83
CA ASP A 98 -1.75 20.88 19.63
C ASP A 98 -2.15 20.23 20.97
N ARG A 99 -3.36 20.53 21.49
CA ARG A 99 -3.92 19.91 22.70
C ARG A 99 -4.78 18.70 22.35
N PHE A 100 -5.57 18.82 21.28
CA PHE A 100 -6.51 17.80 20.85
C PHE A 100 -5.81 16.54 20.34
N SER A 101 -4.77 16.68 19.52
CA SER A 101 -4.09 15.50 18.95
C SER A 101 -3.44 14.62 20.02
N PRO A 102 -2.70 15.16 21.03
CA PRO A 102 -2.23 14.37 22.16
C PRO A 102 -3.36 13.75 22.99
N ALA A 103 -4.47 14.49 23.18
CA ALA A 103 -5.63 14.01 23.93
C ALA A 103 -6.36 12.85 23.21
N MET A 104 -6.38 12.82 21.88
CA MET A 104 -6.86 11.67 21.11
C MET A 104 -5.87 10.52 21.14
N TRP A 105 -4.57 10.81 21.04
CA TRP A 105 -3.51 9.80 21.10
C TRP A 105 -3.44 9.06 22.44
N SER A 106 -3.61 9.76 23.57
CA SER A 106 -3.67 9.14 24.90
C SER A 106 -4.85 8.16 25.02
N ARG A 107 -5.88 8.36 24.21
CA ARG A 107 -7.13 7.59 24.16
C ARG A 107 -7.20 6.59 23.02
N ARG A 108 -6.09 6.35 22.32
CA ARG A 108 -5.99 5.33 21.27
C ARG A 108 -6.45 3.95 21.73
N HIS A 109 -6.33 3.61 23.01
CA HIS A 109 -6.79 2.35 23.58
C HIS A 109 -8.32 2.18 23.55
N LEU A 110 -9.10 3.26 23.36
CA LEU A 110 -10.54 3.20 23.14
C LEU A 110 -10.91 2.67 21.75
N ILE A 111 -9.95 2.68 20.82
CA ILE A 111 -10.07 2.03 19.53
C ILE A 111 -9.99 0.53 19.80
N SER A 112 -11.09 -0.18 19.57
CA SER A 112 -11.08 -1.64 19.71
C SER A 112 -10.03 -2.22 18.76
N ILE A 113 -9.11 -3.00 19.31
CA ILE A 113 -8.02 -3.62 18.57
C ILE A 113 -8.62 -4.75 17.73
N LEU A 114 -9.14 -4.40 16.56
CA LEU A 114 -9.51 -5.36 15.52
C LEU A 114 -8.27 -5.56 14.65
N VAL A 115 -7.51 -6.62 14.89
CA VAL A 115 -6.41 -7.01 14.01
C VAL A 115 -7.03 -7.78 12.86
N PRO A 116 -7.06 -7.24 11.63
CA PRO A 116 -7.50 -8.02 10.48
C PRO A 116 -6.46 -9.12 10.28
N ASN A 117 -6.84 -10.37 10.51
CA ASN A 117 -5.98 -11.53 10.25
C ASN A 117 -6.23 -12.07 8.85
N LYS A 118 -7.40 -11.82 8.27
CA LYS A 118 -7.81 -12.24 6.94
C LYS A 118 -8.38 -11.09 6.14
N LEU A 119 -8.39 -11.25 4.81
CA LEU A 119 -9.00 -10.29 3.89
C LEU A 119 -10.51 -10.11 4.16
N ASP A 120 -11.17 -11.15 4.66
CA ASP A 120 -12.62 -11.15 4.95
C ASP A 120 -12.98 -10.30 6.17
N ASP A 121 -12.04 -10.04 7.07
CA ASP A 121 -12.27 -9.23 8.29
C ASP A 121 -12.57 -7.75 7.96
N TYR A 122 -12.29 -7.32 6.71
CA TYR A 122 -12.60 -5.97 6.22
C TYR A 122 -14.11 -5.69 6.06
N LEU A 123 -14.97 -6.69 6.25
CA LEU A 123 -16.43 -6.54 6.16
C LEU A 123 -17.09 -6.05 7.45
N LEU A 124 -16.42 -6.12 8.60
CA LEU A 124 -17.07 -5.91 9.91
C LEU A 124 -17.28 -4.43 10.31
N GLY A 125 -16.77 -3.47 9.53
CA GLY A 125 -16.84 -2.04 9.85
C GLY A 125 -16.08 -1.66 11.14
N PRO A 126 -15.65 -0.39 11.27
CA PRO A 126 -15.05 0.11 12.49
C PRO A 126 -16.14 0.30 13.56
N PRO A 127 -15.80 0.14 14.85
CA PRO A 127 -16.66 0.63 15.93
C PRO A 127 -17.00 2.11 15.71
N GLU A 128 -18.24 2.54 16.00
CA GLU A 128 -18.68 3.92 15.74
C GLU A 128 -17.75 4.98 16.36
N VAL A 129 -17.21 4.69 17.56
CA VAL A 129 -16.24 5.56 18.25
C VAL A 129 -15.01 5.85 17.41
N LEU A 130 -14.50 4.83 16.70
CA LEU A 130 -13.33 4.94 15.85
C LEU A 130 -13.58 5.91 14.69
N LYS A 131 -14.76 5.82 14.08
CA LYS A 131 -15.19 6.71 13.00
C LYS A 131 -15.32 8.16 13.47
N SER A 132 -15.91 8.39 14.65
CA SER A 132 -16.05 9.73 15.23
C SER A 132 -14.70 10.40 15.54
N CYS A 133 -13.75 9.65 16.12
CA CYS A 133 -12.40 10.15 16.36
C CYS A 133 -11.69 10.51 15.05
N HIS A 134 -11.75 9.61 14.06
CA HIS A 134 -11.14 9.82 12.74
C HIS A 134 -11.68 11.05 12.04
N SER A 135 -13.01 11.14 11.92
CA SER A 135 -13.68 12.29 11.30
C SER A 135 -13.26 13.61 11.97
N SER A 136 -13.11 13.62 13.29
CA SER A 136 -12.68 14.80 14.04
C SER A 136 -11.22 15.16 13.75
N VAL A 137 -10.30 14.19 13.76
CA VAL A 137 -8.87 14.41 13.50
C VAL A 137 -8.64 14.83 12.04
N VAL A 138 -9.26 14.16 11.08
CA VAL A 138 -9.19 14.52 9.65
C VAL A 138 -9.67 15.95 9.43
N SER A 139 -10.86 16.29 9.94
CA SER A 139 -11.42 17.65 9.77
C SER A 139 -10.56 18.70 10.46
N MET A 140 -9.94 18.37 11.60
CA MET A 140 -8.98 19.25 12.28
C MET A 140 -7.73 19.50 11.42
N ILE A 141 -7.19 18.46 10.76
CA ILE A 141 -6.03 18.59 9.86
C ILE A 141 -6.39 19.45 8.65
N GLU A 142 -7.57 19.27 8.06
CA GLU A 142 -8.03 20.08 6.93
C GLU A 142 -8.24 21.55 7.31
N LEU A 143 -8.84 21.83 8.48
CA LEU A 143 -8.92 23.20 9.01
C LEU A 143 -7.54 23.80 9.26
N TYR A 144 -6.61 23.01 9.80
CA TYR A 144 -5.23 23.42 10.01
C TYR A 144 -4.59 23.82 8.68
N LYS A 145 -4.71 22.96 7.65
CA LYS A 145 -4.23 23.21 6.28
C LYS A 145 -4.81 24.49 5.70
N ALA A 146 -6.12 24.69 5.81
CA ALA A 146 -6.79 25.85 5.26
C ALA A 146 -6.38 27.17 5.96
N HIS A 147 -6.22 27.17 7.28
CA HIS A 147 -5.88 28.39 8.04
C HIS A 147 -4.39 28.70 8.09
N ARG A 148 -3.53 27.68 8.17
CA ARG A 148 -2.08 27.84 8.28
C ARG A 148 -1.38 27.76 6.92
N LYS A 149 -2.08 27.32 5.87
CA LYS A 149 -1.53 27.05 4.52
C LYS A 149 -0.39 26.02 4.56
N CYS A 150 -0.34 25.19 5.59
CA CYS A 150 0.60 24.09 5.78
C CYS A 150 -0.08 22.96 6.56
N LEU A 151 0.45 21.75 6.47
CA LEU A 151 -0.03 20.62 7.26
C LEU A 151 0.62 20.61 8.66
N PRO A 152 -0.03 19.97 9.66
CA PRO A 152 0.65 19.68 10.92
C PRO A 152 1.88 18.80 10.65
N LEU A 153 2.97 19.09 11.34
CA LEU A 153 4.21 18.30 11.25
C LEU A 153 3.98 16.89 11.83
N LEU A 154 4.71 15.86 11.38
CA LEU A 154 4.61 14.49 11.88
C LEU A 154 5.01 14.35 13.35
N LYS A 155 5.81 15.28 13.88
CA LYS A 155 6.12 15.35 15.32
C LYS A 155 4.87 15.64 16.17
N THR A 156 3.80 16.16 15.57
CA THR A 156 2.50 16.26 16.24
C THR A 156 1.89 14.88 16.39
N ARG A 157 1.07 14.67 17.43
CA ARG A 157 0.40 13.38 17.67
C ARG A 157 -0.68 13.05 16.63
N ALA A 158 -1.00 13.96 15.70
CA ALA A 158 -1.97 13.75 14.65
C ALA A 158 -1.52 12.64 13.68
N GLY A 159 -0.27 12.70 13.21
CA GLY A 159 0.29 11.67 12.36
C GLY A 159 0.31 10.32 13.07
N SER A 160 0.69 10.29 14.35
CA SER A 160 0.72 9.05 15.13
C SER A 160 -0.67 8.43 15.22
N PHE A 161 -1.68 9.25 15.50
CA PHE A 161 -3.07 8.84 15.53
C PHE A 161 -3.53 8.28 14.18
N LEU A 162 -3.22 8.94 13.06
CA LEU A 162 -3.60 8.46 11.72
C LEU A 162 -2.99 7.09 11.39
N VAL A 163 -1.72 6.84 11.72
CA VAL A 163 -1.12 5.51 11.50
C VAL A 163 -1.79 4.45 12.36
N TYR A 164 -2.06 4.76 13.63
CA TYR A 164 -2.73 3.84 14.54
C TYR A 164 -4.16 3.55 14.09
N PHE A 165 -4.90 4.59 13.70
CA PHE A 165 -6.23 4.47 13.11
C PHE A 165 -6.19 3.59 11.87
N TRP A 166 -5.28 3.87 10.93
CA TRP A 166 -5.14 3.11 9.70
C TRP A 166 -4.85 1.63 9.98
N ALA A 167 -3.99 1.33 10.95
CA ALA A 167 -3.64 -0.04 11.33
C ALA A 167 -4.86 -0.88 11.77
N TYR A 168 -5.85 -0.26 12.42
CA TYR A 168 -7.01 -0.93 12.99
C TYR A 168 -8.34 -0.66 12.28
N SER A 169 -8.37 0.26 11.32
CA SER A 169 -9.57 0.50 10.51
C SER A 169 -9.75 -0.60 9.47
N THR A 170 -10.98 -1.08 9.33
CA THR A 170 -11.41 -2.03 8.29
C THR A 170 -12.08 -1.33 7.12
N GLN A 171 -12.48 -0.06 7.26
CA GLN A 171 -13.08 0.73 6.19
C GLN A 171 -12.03 1.30 5.25
N TYR A 172 -12.25 1.13 3.95
CA TYR A 172 -11.28 1.50 2.94
C TYR A 172 -11.12 2.99 2.77
N GLU A 173 -12.25 3.66 2.65
CA GLU A 173 -12.37 5.09 2.37
C GLU A 173 -11.68 5.87 3.49
N ASP A 174 -11.91 5.41 4.73
CA ASP A 174 -11.23 5.88 5.92
C ASP A 174 -9.72 5.62 5.88
N CYS A 175 -9.30 4.39 5.54
CA CYS A 175 -7.88 4.06 5.41
C CYS A 175 -7.18 4.90 4.32
N ASP A 176 -7.81 5.10 3.16
CA ASP A 176 -7.25 5.88 2.05
C ASP A 176 -7.13 7.36 2.42
N THR A 177 -8.14 7.92 3.10
CA THR A 177 -8.09 9.27 3.64
C THR A 177 -6.93 9.44 4.62
N ALA A 178 -6.78 8.50 5.57
CA ALA A 178 -5.68 8.52 6.52
C ALA A 178 -4.31 8.39 5.82
N LEU A 179 -4.17 7.50 4.84
CA LEU A 179 -2.94 7.35 4.05
C LEU A 179 -2.61 8.59 3.23
N HIS A 180 -3.61 9.23 2.63
CA HIS A 180 -3.44 10.46 1.88
C HIS A 180 -2.88 11.58 2.74
N LEU A 181 -3.51 11.83 3.90
CA LEU A 181 -3.03 12.85 4.84
C LEU A 181 -1.63 12.52 5.38
N LEU A 182 -1.37 11.26 5.73
CA LEU A 182 -0.04 10.83 6.17
C LEU A 182 1.01 11.08 5.10
N PHE A 183 0.71 10.78 3.84
CA PHE A 183 1.61 11.03 2.72
C PHE A 183 1.90 12.51 2.53
N ASP A 184 0.87 13.36 2.56
CA ASP A 184 1.07 14.80 2.45
C ASP A 184 1.88 15.36 3.64
N MET A 185 1.64 14.86 4.86
CA MET A 185 2.42 15.23 6.06
C MET A 185 3.89 14.77 5.95
N MET A 186 4.15 13.56 5.42
CA MET A 186 5.51 13.06 5.16
C MET A 186 6.24 13.91 4.12
N ASN A 187 5.55 14.34 3.07
CA ASN A 187 6.13 15.23 2.06
C ASN A 187 6.41 16.64 2.61
N ALA A 188 5.57 17.14 3.52
CA ALA A 188 5.79 18.43 4.18
C ALA A 188 7.00 18.41 5.14
N ASP A 189 7.30 17.26 5.75
CA ASP A 189 8.45 17.05 6.66
C ASP A 189 9.72 16.54 5.96
N ALA A 190 9.65 16.25 4.65
CA ALA A 190 10.81 15.78 3.88
C ALA A 190 11.94 16.84 3.86
N PRO A 191 13.23 16.43 3.89
CA PRO A 191 13.72 15.05 3.72
C PRO A 191 13.81 14.21 5.01
N ASN A 192 13.56 14.80 6.18
CA ASN A 192 13.88 14.19 7.46
C ASN A 192 12.61 13.84 8.24
N VAL A 193 11.90 12.79 7.80
CA VAL A 193 10.81 12.23 8.62
C VAL A 193 11.38 11.89 10.00
N PRO A 194 10.86 12.48 11.10
CA PRO A 194 11.47 12.33 12.41
C PRO A 194 11.49 10.86 12.85
N VAL A 195 12.66 10.34 13.22
CA VAL A 195 12.80 8.99 13.77
C VAL A 195 11.92 8.84 15.02
N GLU A 196 11.80 9.92 15.80
CA GLU A 196 10.94 10.01 16.97
C GLU A 196 9.47 9.79 16.64
N PHE A 197 8.99 10.22 15.46
CA PHE A 197 7.63 9.94 15.01
C PHE A 197 7.42 8.44 14.85
N VAL A 198 8.32 7.75 14.14
CA VAL A 198 8.20 6.29 13.94
C VAL A 198 8.27 5.55 15.28
N HIS A 199 9.27 5.85 16.12
CA HIS A 199 9.40 5.22 17.44
C HIS A 199 8.14 5.38 18.29
N HIS A 200 7.58 6.59 18.34
CA HIS A 200 6.38 6.86 19.10
C HIS A 200 5.16 6.04 18.66
N VAL A 201 5.01 5.78 17.37
CA VAL A 201 3.91 4.98 16.83
C VAL A 201 4.19 3.50 17.08
N VAL A 202 5.39 3.03 16.71
CA VAL A 202 5.80 1.63 16.78
C VAL A 202 5.72 1.09 18.21
N PHE A 203 6.21 1.85 19.19
CA PHE A 203 6.25 1.40 20.59
C PHE A 203 5.00 1.82 21.41
N CYS A 204 3.91 2.19 20.75
CA CYS A 204 2.70 2.63 21.44
C CYS A 204 2.00 1.53 22.26
N HIS A 205 2.23 0.25 21.91
CA HIS A 205 2.02 -0.95 22.73
C HIS A 205 2.74 -2.17 22.13
N ARG A 206 2.97 -3.22 22.93
CA ARG A 206 3.81 -4.39 22.59
C ARG A 206 3.48 -5.07 21.25
N SER A 207 2.20 -5.20 20.92
CA SER A 207 1.75 -5.91 19.71
C SER A 207 1.63 -5.03 18.47
N PHE A 208 1.72 -3.70 18.60
CA PHE A 208 1.49 -2.78 17.49
C PHE A 208 2.42 -3.01 16.29
N PRO A 209 3.74 -3.23 16.46
CA PRO A 209 4.65 -3.44 15.33
C PRO A 209 4.20 -4.60 14.43
N ARG A 210 3.79 -5.71 15.06
CA ARG A 210 3.27 -6.89 14.35
C ARG A 210 1.97 -6.57 13.62
N HIS A 211 1.03 -5.90 14.28
CA HIS A 211 -0.26 -5.56 13.66
C HIS A 211 -0.07 -4.62 12.47
N LEU A 212 0.82 -3.64 12.59
CA LEU A 212 1.18 -2.74 11.50
C LEU A 212 1.77 -3.51 10.32
N ALA A 213 2.76 -4.37 10.57
CA ALA A 213 3.40 -5.15 9.52
C ALA A 213 2.41 -6.09 8.80
N VAL A 214 1.53 -6.78 9.54
CA VAL A 214 0.45 -7.62 8.98
C VAL A 214 -0.53 -6.77 8.16
N LYS A 215 -0.92 -5.58 8.66
CA LYS A 215 -1.77 -4.65 7.93
C LYS A 215 -1.14 -4.22 6.61
N MET A 216 0.14 -3.87 6.61
CA MET A 216 0.87 -3.49 5.40
C MET A 216 0.88 -4.62 4.37
N SER A 217 1.20 -5.84 4.81
CA SER A 217 1.15 -7.04 3.95
C SER A 217 -0.25 -7.27 3.36
N LEU A 218 -1.31 -7.13 4.15
CA LEU A 218 -2.69 -7.23 3.64
C LEU A 218 -3.00 -6.13 2.62
N PHE A 219 -2.63 -4.88 2.91
CA PHE A 219 -2.90 -3.75 2.01
C PHE A 219 -2.20 -3.88 0.67
N PHE A 220 -0.95 -4.35 0.64
CA PHE A 220 -0.26 -4.62 -0.63
C PHE A 220 -0.95 -5.68 -1.49
N ARG A 221 -1.81 -6.52 -0.91
CA ARG A 221 -2.57 -7.56 -1.62
C ARG A 221 -3.98 -7.14 -2.02
N LEU A 222 -4.51 -6.05 -1.48
CA LEU A 222 -5.85 -5.56 -1.83
C LEU A 222 -5.91 -5.07 -3.29
N GLU A 223 -6.83 -5.64 -4.08
CA GLU A 223 -6.96 -5.37 -5.52
C GLU A 223 -7.20 -3.90 -5.86
N ARG A 224 -7.87 -3.16 -4.96
CA ARG A 224 -8.19 -1.74 -5.12
C ARG A 224 -7.01 -0.80 -4.86
N ILE A 225 -5.92 -1.31 -4.28
CA ILE A 225 -4.71 -0.53 -4.02
C ILE A 225 -3.88 -0.48 -5.31
N ILE A 226 -4.25 0.45 -6.18
CA ILE A 226 -3.61 0.77 -7.46
C ILE A 226 -3.32 2.27 -7.52
N ASP A 227 -2.36 2.67 -8.34
CA ASP A 227 -2.02 4.09 -8.56
C ASP A 227 -1.67 4.82 -7.24
N GLU A 228 -2.24 5.99 -6.98
CA GLU A 228 -1.86 6.87 -5.86
C GLU A 228 -1.97 6.20 -4.49
N PRO A 229 -3.06 5.47 -4.14
CA PRO A 229 -3.09 4.67 -2.92
C PRO A 229 -1.90 3.71 -2.76
N ALA A 230 -1.46 3.06 -3.85
CA ALA A 230 -0.33 2.14 -3.80
C ALA A 230 1.00 2.87 -3.57
N GLU A 231 1.18 4.03 -4.21
CA GLU A 231 2.34 4.91 -4.03
C GLU A 231 2.44 5.42 -2.59
N ARG A 232 1.33 5.94 -2.03
CA ARG A 232 1.27 6.40 -0.63
C ARG A 232 1.62 5.26 0.34
N MET A 233 1.09 4.07 0.07
CA MET A 233 1.31 2.87 0.87
C MET A 233 2.76 2.42 0.87
N ILE A 234 3.41 2.35 -0.31
CA ILE A 234 4.82 1.94 -0.39
C ILE A 234 5.75 3.02 0.20
N CYS A 235 5.43 4.30 0.06
CA CYS A 235 6.15 5.39 0.73
C CYS A 235 6.12 5.24 2.25
N LEU A 236 4.93 5.00 2.83
CA LEU A 236 4.78 4.76 4.26
C LEU A 236 5.60 3.54 4.70
N PHE A 237 5.56 2.45 3.94
CA PHE A 237 6.38 1.27 4.21
C PHE A 237 7.88 1.61 4.23
N ILE A 238 8.38 2.37 3.26
CA ILE A 238 9.80 2.75 3.20
C ILE A 238 10.22 3.64 4.37
N VAL A 239 9.36 4.56 4.81
CA VAL A 239 9.60 5.40 5.99
C VAL A 239 9.78 4.53 7.24
N PHE A 240 8.86 3.60 7.49
CA PHE A 240 8.96 2.70 8.64
C PHE A 240 10.15 1.75 8.52
N MET A 241 10.46 1.25 7.32
CA MET A 241 11.62 0.39 7.05
C MET A 241 12.95 1.07 7.36
N LYS A 242 13.10 2.35 7.01
CA LYS A 242 14.33 3.12 7.25
C LYS A 242 14.57 3.38 8.73
N SER A 243 13.51 3.61 9.49
CA SER A 243 13.62 3.94 10.91
C SER A 243 13.65 2.70 11.80
N GLU A 244 12.83 1.68 11.51
CA GLU A 244 12.58 0.54 12.39
C GLU A 244 12.43 -0.77 11.59
N ILE A 245 13.51 -1.22 10.95
CA ILE A 245 13.54 -2.47 10.17
C ILE A 245 13.04 -3.70 10.95
N GLU A 246 13.32 -3.73 12.26
CA GLU A 246 12.96 -4.85 13.14
C GLU A 246 11.44 -5.02 13.33
N LEU A 247 10.65 -3.97 13.04
CA LEU A 247 9.19 -4.04 13.03
C LEU A 247 8.68 -5.17 12.12
N PHE A 248 9.36 -5.39 10.99
CA PHE A 248 8.92 -6.32 9.96
C PHE A 248 9.36 -7.76 10.21
N ARG A 249 10.22 -8.02 11.21
CA ARG A 249 10.66 -9.38 11.57
C ARG A 249 9.49 -10.34 11.82
N SER A 250 8.41 -9.84 12.42
CA SER A 250 7.22 -10.64 12.71
C SER A 250 6.40 -11.00 11.46
N ALA A 251 6.33 -10.11 10.46
CA ALA A 251 5.62 -10.36 9.21
C ALA A 251 6.41 -11.21 8.21
N LEU A 252 7.69 -11.44 8.48
CA LEU A 252 8.52 -12.43 7.77
C LEU A 252 8.39 -13.85 8.35
N ARG A 253 7.70 -14.03 9.49
CA ARG A 253 7.54 -15.37 10.12
C ARG A 253 6.32 -16.12 9.60
N THR A 254 5.49 -15.48 8.81
CA THR A 254 4.31 -16.09 8.22
C THR A 254 4.77 -16.82 6.96
N SER A 255 5.08 -18.11 7.09
CA SER A 255 5.56 -18.97 6.00
C SER A 255 4.50 -19.28 4.93
N ASP A 256 3.45 -18.48 4.86
CA ASP A 256 2.30 -18.63 3.99
C ASP A 256 2.28 -17.56 2.89
N GLU A 257 1.29 -17.63 2.01
CA GLU A 257 1.02 -16.62 0.98
C GLU A 257 0.68 -15.22 1.56
N ASN A 258 0.65 -15.07 2.90
CA ASN A 258 0.40 -13.82 3.61
C ASN A 258 1.68 -13.08 4.04
N GLY A 259 2.86 -13.65 3.80
CA GLY A 259 4.15 -13.02 4.10
C GLY A 259 4.34 -11.65 3.45
N LEU A 260 5.15 -10.81 4.10
CA LEU A 260 5.47 -9.47 3.62
C LEU A 260 6.14 -9.51 2.23
N ILE A 261 7.11 -10.40 2.03
CA ILE A 261 7.82 -10.52 0.75
C ILE A 261 6.84 -10.86 -0.38
N THR A 262 6.02 -11.88 -0.18
CA THR A 262 4.97 -12.27 -1.15
C THR A 262 4.02 -11.12 -1.44
N SER A 263 3.60 -10.39 -0.40
CA SER A 263 2.71 -9.24 -0.52
C SER A 263 3.32 -8.10 -1.35
N LEU A 264 4.61 -7.82 -1.18
CA LEU A 264 5.34 -6.83 -1.99
C LEU A 264 5.44 -7.27 -3.46
N ILE A 265 5.72 -8.56 -3.71
CA ILE A 265 5.77 -9.12 -5.07
C ILE A 265 4.41 -8.97 -5.76
N TRP A 266 3.32 -9.32 -5.04
CA TRP A 266 1.95 -9.14 -5.53
C TRP A 266 1.61 -7.68 -5.82
N GLY A 267 2.04 -6.77 -4.94
CA GLY A 267 1.92 -5.32 -5.15
C GLY A 267 2.57 -4.90 -6.47
N CYS A 268 3.82 -5.27 -6.70
CA CYS A 268 4.55 -4.99 -7.94
C CYS A 268 3.84 -5.54 -9.19
N GLN A 269 3.43 -6.81 -9.16
CA GLN A 269 2.72 -7.43 -10.28
C GLN A 269 1.42 -6.68 -10.61
N ARG A 270 0.64 -6.33 -9.58
CA ARG A 270 -0.60 -5.59 -9.75
C ARG A 270 -0.33 -4.20 -10.34
N GLN A 271 0.64 -3.45 -9.81
CA GLN A 271 0.93 -2.12 -10.35
C GLN A 271 1.43 -2.20 -11.80
N LEU A 272 2.31 -3.15 -12.13
CA LEU A 272 2.83 -3.33 -13.49
C LEU A 272 1.75 -3.66 -14.52
N CYS A 273 0.70 -4.39 -14.13
CA CYS A 273 -0.36 -4.74 -15.06
C CYS A 273 -1.56 -3.78 -14.99
N CYS A 274 -1.83 -3.07 -13.87
CA CYS A 274 -3.07 -2.31 -13.65
C CYS A 274 -2.90 -0.79 -13.47
N SER A 275 -1.70 -0.28 -13.19
CA SER A 275 -1.50 1.15 -12.87
C SER A 275 -0.86 1.94 -14.00
N ARG A 276 -0.86 3.26 -13.85
CA ARG A 276 -0.08 4.18 -14.68
C ARG A 276 1.41 3.79 -14.63
N THR A 277 2.11 3.97 -15.74
CA THR A 277 3.52 3.61 -15.87
C THR A 277 4.38 4.26 -14.78
N SER A 278 4.20 5.55 -14.50
CA SER A 278 4.97 6.27 -13.48
C SER A 278 4.75 5.68 -12.08
N THR A 279 3.50 5.40 -11.71
CA THR A 279 3.21 4.79 -10.39
C THR A 279 3.79 3.37 -10.29
N ALA A 280 3.71 2.57 -11.36
CA ALA A 280 4.32 1.26 -11.39
C ALA A 280 5.85 1.32 -11.24
N GLN A 281 6.51 2.29 -11.90
CA GLN A 281 7.94 2.55 -11.75
C GLN A 281 8.30 2.88 -10.30
N SER A 282 7.65 3.90 -9.72
CA SER A 282 7.87 4.30 -8.31
C SER A 282 7.69 3.13 -7.36
N PHE A 283 6.60 2.35 -7.53
CA PHE A 283 6.31 1.22 -6.66
C PHE A 283 7.37 0.12 -6.76
N VAL A 284 7.81 -0.23 -7.97
CA VAL A 284 8.86 -1.25 -8.19
C VAL A 284 10.18 -0.78 -7.58
N VAL A 285 10.61 0.45 -7.84
CA VAL A 285 11.86 1.00 -7.30
C VAL A 285 11.86 1.00 -5.78
N MET A 286 10.78 1.51 -5.17
CA MET A 286 10.65 1.51 -3.71
C MET A 286 10.58 0.09 -3.14
N THR A 287 9.94 -0.85 -3.84
CA THR A 287 9.98 -2.27 -3.43
C THR A 287 11.41 -2.84 -3.48
N MET A 288 12.19 -2.54 -4.52
CA MET A 288 13.61 -2.97 -4.57
C MET A 288 14.40 -2.38 -3.40
N GLN A 289 14.18 -1.10 -3.07
CA GLN A 289 14.80 -0.45 -1.92
C GLN A 289 14.42 -1.11 -0.60
N GLY A 290 13.13 -1.39 -0.39
CA GLY A 290 12.64 -2.08 0.80
C GLY A 290 13.26 -3.45 0.98
N LEU A 291 13.31 -4.25 -0.09
CA LEU A 291 13.94 -5.57 -0.08
C LEU A 291 15.45 -5.49 0.18
N HIS A 292 16.13 -4.53 -0.45
CA HIS A 292 17.56 -4.31 -0.22
C HIS A 292 17.87 -3.97 1.24
N MET A 293 17.07 -3.09 1.87
CA MET A 293 17.18 -2.79 3.30
C MET A 293 16.93 -4.02 4.16
N LEU A 294 15.86 -4.78 3.89
CA LEU A 294 15.55 -6.02 4.62
C LEU A 294 16.72 -7.01 4.58
N PHE A 295 17.37 -7.16 3.43
CA PHE A 295 18.48 -8.09 3.26
C PHE A 295 19.79 -7.60 3.88
N GLY A 296 19.98 -6.30 4.06
CA GLY A 296 21.18 -5.74 4.68
C GLY A 296 21.33 -6.05 6.18
N ASN A 297 20.26 -6.48 6.86
CA ASN A 297 20.29 -6.81 8.29
C ASN A 297 20.69 -8.29 8.51
N ASP A 298 21.50 -8.57 9.54
CA ASP A 298 22.05 -9.92 9.75
C ASP A 298 21.01 -11.00 10.08
N GLU A 299 20.19 -10.78 11.13
CA GLU A 299 19.19 -11.75 11.56
C GLU A 299 17.96 -11.69 10.66
N THR A 300 17.37 -10.50 10.54
CA THR A 300 16.15 -10.26 9.75
C THR A 300 16.39 -10.51 8.26
N GLY A 301 17.58 -10.19 7.76
CA GLY A 301 17.91 -10.41 6.35
C GLY A 301 18.17 -11.86 5.99
N ARG A 302 18.65 -12.72 6.90
CA ARG A 302 18.71 -14.17 6.62
C ARG A 302 17.31 -14.75 6.41
N GLN A 303 16.38 -14.40 7.29
CA GLN A 303 14.99 -14.83 7.19
C GLN A 303 14.32 -14.27 5.93
N ALA A 304 14.46 -12.97 5.67
CA ALA A 304 13.89 -12.33 4.48
C ALA A 304 14.46 -12.92 3.18
N ARG A 305 15.76 -13.24 3.12
CA ARG A 305 16.37 -13.93 1.97
C ARG A 305 15.78 -15.32 1.76
N GLN A 306 15.57 -16.08 2.84
CA GLN A 306 14.97 -17.41 2.75
C GLN A 306 13.54 -17.32 2.21
N GLU A 307 12.71 -16.43 2.75
CA GLU A 307 11.35 -16.21 2.23
C GLU A 307 11.38 -15.76 0.76
N PHE A 308 12.29 -14.84 0.41
CA PHE A 308 12.44 -14.39 -0.96
C PHE A 308 12.81 -15.53 -1.91
N ILE A 309 13.73 -16.40 -1.52
CA ILE A 309 14.12 -17.58 -2.31
C ILE A 309 12.93 -18.52 -2.51
N LEU A 310 12.14 -18.77 -1.47
CA LEU A 310 10.96 -19.65 -1.53
C LEU A 310 9.85 -19.09 -2.44
N ASN A 311 9.66 -17.77 -2.44
CA ASN A 311 8.53 -17.13 -3.11
C ASN A 311 8.86 -16.56 -4.50
N SER A 312 10.10 -16.14 -4.75
CA SER A 312 10.50 -15.42 -5.98
C SER A 312 10.22 -16.21 -7.27
N GLY A 313 10.44 -17.52 -7.24
CA GLY A 313 10.16 -18.40 -8.38
C GLY A 313 8.67 -18.55 -8.68
N SER A 314 7.87 -18.86 -7.65
CA SER A 314 6.42 -19.09 -7.75
C SER A 314 5.65 -17.85 -8.18
N PHE A 315 6.17 -16.66 -7.86
CA PHE A 315 5.57 -15.37 -8.21
C PHE A 315 6.34 -14.63 -9.31
N ASN A 316 7.07 -15.33 -10.19
CA ASN A 316 7.71 -14.73 -11.38
C ASN A 316 8.46 -13.42 -11.07
N PHE A 317 9.18 -13.36 -9.94
CA PHE A 317 9.84 -12.14 -9.50
C PHE A 317 10.90 -11.67 -10.48
N ILE A 318 11.44 -12.59 -11.30
CA ILE A 318 12.37 -12.27 -12.37
C ILE A 318 11.79 -11.28 -13.40
N ALA A 319 10.47 -11.27 -13.62
CA ALA A 319 9.82 -10.28 -14.48
C ALA A 319 9.87 -8.86 -13.87
N ILE A 320 9.74 -8.75 -12.54
CA ILE A 320 9.88 -7.48 -11.81
C ILE A 320 11.34 -7.01 -11.86
N LEU A 321 12.30 -7.91 -11.62
CA LEU A 321 13.73 -7.58 -11.74
C LEU A 321 14.12 -7.13 -13.14
N SER A 322 13.62 -7.82 -14.16
CA SER A 322 13.77 -7.40 -15.56
C SER A 322 13.31 -5.97 -15.77
N TYR A 323 12.11 -5.62 -15.27
CA TYR A 323 11.57 -4.29 -15.39
C TYR A 323 12.45 -3.25 -14.68
N ALA A 324 12.85 -3.53 -13.43
CA ALA A 324 13.72 -2.64 -12.65
C ALA A 324 15.09 -2.41 -13.30
N LEU A 325 15.70 -3.46 -13.88
CA LEU A 325 16.98 -3.34 -14.59
C LEU A 325 16.87 -2.48 -15.85
N ILE A 326 15.81 -2.66 -16.64
CA ILE A 326 15.56 -1.84 -17.83
C ILE A 326 15.40 -0.38 -17.41
N LEU A 327 14.56 -0.12 -16.40
CA LEU A 327 14.29 1.23 -15.89
C LEU A 327 15.57 1.92 -15.40
N ALA A 328 16.36 1.25 -14.55
CA ALA A 328 17.58 1.82 -14.00
C ALA A 328 18.61 2.21 -15.08
N VAL A 329 18.68 1.44 -16.17
CA VAL A 329 19.54 1.79 -17.32
C VAL A 329 18.92 2.95 -18.09
N GLN A 330 17.62 2.88 -18.43
CA GLN A 330 16.94 3.93 -19.20
C GLN A 330 17.06 5.32 -18.55
N GLU A 331 16.83 5.39 -17.24
CA GLU A 331 16.89 6.63 -16.46
C GLU A 331 18.31 6.98 -15.99
N ASN A 332 19.30 6.15 -16.32
CA ASN A 332 20.70 6.31 -15.92
C ASN A 332 20.90 6.52 -14.40
N VAL A 333 20.28 5.64 -13.58
CA VAL A 333 20.32 5.70 -12.11
C VAL A 333 21.16 4.55 -11.54
N PRO A 334 22.45 4.77 -11.19
CA PRO A 334 23.34 3.69 -10.74
C PRO A 334 22.88 2.96 -9.47
N VAL A 335 22.33 3.70 -8.52
CA VAL A 335 21.86 3.15 -7.23
C VAL A 335 20.74 2.13 -7.44
N GLU A 336 19.82 2.40 -8.37
CA GLU A 336 18.73 1.47 -8.71
C GLU A 336 19.26 0.21 -9.39
N LEU A 337 20.26 0.34 -10.27
CA LEU A 337 20.91 -0.82 -10.87
C LEU A 337 21.61 -1.67 -9.80
N ASP A 338 22.27 -1.05 -8.84
CA ASP A 338 22.96 -1.76 -7.75
C ASP A 338 21.97 -2.56 -6.90
N MET A 339 20.82 -1.98 -6.54
CA MET A 339 19.76 -2.70 -5.84
C MET A 339 19.24 -3.89 -6.67
N ALA A 340 18.89 -3.65 -7.94
CA ALA A 340 18.34 -4.70 -8.81
C ALA A 340 19.35 -5.84 -9.05
N THR A 341 20.64 -5.53 -9.22
CA THR A 341 21.68 -6.54 -9.43
C THR A 341 22.00 -7.34 -8.18
N GLN A 342 21.92 -6.75 -6.99
CA GLN A 342 22.04 -7.49 -5.72
C GLN A 342 20.87 -8.45 -5.52
N LEU A 343 19.63 -8.00 -5.78
CA LEU A 343 18.45 -8.87 -5.72
C LEU A 343 18.52 -9.99 -6.76
N LEU A 344 19.04 -9.71 -7.96
CA LEU A 344 19.32 -10.71 -8.97
C LEU A 344 20.36 -11.73 -8.49
N ALA A 345 21.42 -11.31 -7.81
CA ALA A 345 22.43 -12.21 -7.25
C ALA A 345 21.84 -13.13 -6.17
N ILE A 346 20.91 -12.64 -5.35
CA ILE A 346 20.17 -13.49 -4.39
C ILE A 346 19.30 -14.49 -5.15
N HIS A 347 18.58 -14.07 -6.19
CA HIS A 347 17.79 -14.98 -7.03
C HIS A 347 18.67 -16.01 -7.77
N GLN A 348 19.92 -15.68 -8.11
CA GLN A 348 20.87 -16.64 -8.69
C GLN A 348 21.23 -17.78 -7.73
N THR A 349 21.19 -17.55 -6.41
CA THR A 349 21.45 -18.62 -5.43
C THR A 349 20.40 -19.74 -5.52
N LEU A 350 19.14 -19.39 -5.78
CA LEU A 350 18.05 -20.34 -6.02
C LEU A 350 18.31 -21.18 -7.29
N VAL A 351 18.76 -20.52 -8.37
CA VAL A 351 19.08 -21.21 -9.64
C VAL A 351 20.26 -22.16 -9.46
N ARG A 352 21.33 -21.71 -8.78
CA ARG A 352 22.52 -22.53 -8.50
C ARG A 352 22.21 -23.73 -7.63
N ALA A 353 21.40 -23.54 -6.59
CA ALA A 353 20.99 -24.63 -5.70
C ALA A 353 20.28 -25.76 -6.46
N ARG A 354 19.60 -25.45 -7.58
CA ARG A 354 18.96 -26.43 -8.47
C ARG A 354 19.84 -26.91 -9.63
N GLY A 355 20.94 -26.21 -9.92
CA GLY A 355 21.84 -26.55 -11.02
C GLY A 355 22.97 -27.50 -10.64
N ASN A 356 23.30 -27.60 -9.34
CA ASN A 356 24.31 -28.54 -8.81
C ASN A 356 23.75 -29.95 -8.57
N CYS A 357 22.61 -30.21 -9.16
CA CYS A 357 21.77 -31.35 -8.95
C CYS A 357 22.04 -32.45 -10.00
N ASP A 358 21.58 -33.68 -9.76
CA ASP A 358 21.77 -34.76 -10.73
C ASP A 358 21.00 -34.52 -12.06
N GLU A 359 21.22 -35.36 -13.08
CA GLU A 359 20.56 -35.22 -14.39
C GLU A 359 19.02 -35.24 -14.31
N THR A 360 18.47 -35.95 -13.32
CA THR A 360 17.02 -36.05 -13.09
C THR A 360 16.48 -34.74 -12.55
N GLU A 361 17.12 -34.19 -11.53
CA GLU A 361 16.78 -32.91 -10.91
C GLU A 361 16.99 -31.74 -11.88
N TRP A 362 17.98 -31.81 -12.79
CA TRP A 362 18.15 -30.81 -13.85
C TRP A 362 16.96 -30.81 -14.82
N THR A 363 16.50 -31.99 -15.24
CA THR A 363 15.28 -32.12 -16.05
C THR A 363 14.06 -31.51 -15.33
N GLN A 364 13.90 -31.79 -14.03
CA GLN A 364 12.84 -31.18 -13.21
C GLN A 364 12.97 -29.64 -13.14
N TYR A 365 14.19 -29.12 -13.07
CA TYR A 365 14.43 -27.68 -13.13
C TYR A 365 14.01 -27.08 -14.46
N LEU A 366 14.35 -27.72 -15.59
CA LEU A 366 13.97 -27.24 -16.93
C LEU A 366 12.45 -27.18 -17.11
N GLU A 367 11.71 -28.08 -16.48
CA GLU A 367 10.24 -28.12 -16.46
C GLU A 367 9.62 -27.16 -15.42
N SER A 368 10.43 -26.64 -14.50
CA SER A 368 9.92 -25.78 -13.43
C SER A 368 9.39 -24.43 -13.94
N THR A 369 8.46 -23.85 -13.18
CA THR A 369 7.94 -22.49 -13.43
C THR A 369 9.05 -21.44 -13.44
N ILE A 370 10.12 -21.63 -12.65
CA ILE A 370 11.26 -20.73 -12.60
C ILE A 370 11.95 -20.71 -13.97
N HIS A 371 12.39 -21.85 -14.47
CA HIS A 371 13.08 -21.92 -15.76
C HIS A 371 12.19 -21.42 -16.90
N THR A 372 10.91 -21.83 -16.92
CA THR A 372 9.95 -21.41 -17.96
C THR A 372 9.77 -19.89 -17.98
N THR A 373 9.60 -19.27 -16.81
CA THR A 373 9.43 -17.81 -16.70
C THR A 373 10.74 -17.07 -17.01
N SER A 374 11.88 -17.55 -16.51
CA SER A 374 13.20 -17.00 -16.80
C SER A 374 13.53 -17.04 -18.29
N ARG A 375 13.32 -18.18 -18.97
CA ARG A 375 13.53 -18.32 -20.42
C ARG A 375 12.75 -17.27 -21.20
N ARG A 376 11.48 -17.09 -20.83
CA ARG A 376 10.58 -16.13 -21.48
C ARG A 376 11.01 -14.68 -21.24
N VAL A 377 11.36 -14.33 -20.00
CA VAL A 377 11.73 -12.96 -19.60
C VAL A 377 13.10 -12.58 -20.15
N TRP A 378 14.06 -13.49 -20.10
CA TRP A 378 15.47 -13.20 -20.35
C TRP A 378 15.77 -12.59 -21.72
N HIS A 379 15.28 -13.20 -22.80
CA HIS A 379 15.56 -12.73 -24.16
C HIS A 379 14.98 -11.33 -24.42
N TYR A 380 13.79 -11.06 -23.90
CA TYR A 380 13.18 -9.75 -24.04
C TYR A 380 13.96 -8.69 -23.27
N THR A 381 14.29 -8.94 -22.02
CA THR A 381 15.03 -7.98 -21.20
C THR A 381 16.38 -7.66 -21.84
N LEU A 382 17.07 -8.69 -22.34
CA LEU A 382 18.33 -8.52 -23.06
C LEU A 382 18.15 -7.61 -24.29
N ARG A 383 17.16 -7.89 -25.15
CA ARG A 383 16.84 -7.05 -26.32
C ARG A 383 16.53 -5.61 -25.90
N LYS A 384 15.74 -5.41 -24.84
CA LYS A 384 15.36 -4.09 -24.35
C LYS A 384 16.57 -3.32 -23.83
N ILE A 385 17.44 -3.93 -23.02
CA ILE A 385 18.65 -3.27 -22.54
C ILE A 385 19.58 -2.92 -23.72
N LEU A 386 19.76 -3.84 -24.68
CA LEU A 386 20.57 -3.58 -25.88
C LEU A 386 20.05 -2.40 -26.71
N ALA A 387 18.73 -2.21 -26.80
CA ALA A 387 18.10 -1.14 -27.56
C ALA A 387 18.16 0.25 -26.89
N ILE A 388 18.58 0.36 -25.63
CA ILE A 388 18.68 1.66 -24.94
C ILE A 388 19.83 2.49 -25.54
N HIS A 389 19.53 3.70 -25.98
CA HIS A 389 20.53 4.67 -26.44
C HIS A 389 21.16 5.36 -25.22
N THR A 390 22.49 5.43 -25.19
CA THR A 390 23.24 5.95 -24.05
C THR A 390 23.69 7.38 -24.29
N ALA A 391 23.48 8.28 -23.31
CA ALA A 391 23.78 9.71 -23.44
C ALA A 391 25.26 10.09 -23.19
N GLY A 392 26.11 9.14 -22.79
CA GLY A 392 27.52 9.40 -22.47
C GLY A 392 28.24 8.16 -21.95
N SER A 393 29.53 8.29 -21.62
CA SER A 393 30.39 7.19 -21.16
C SER A 393 29.89 6.54 -19.87
N GLU A 394 29.38 7.34 -18.93
CA GLU A 394 28.81 6.84 -17.66
C GLU A 394 27.56 5.98 -17.87
N HIS A 395 26.64 6.44 -18.70
CA HIS A 395 25.45 5.66 -19.08
C HIS A 395 25.86 4.40 -19.85
N THR A 396 26.83 4.46 -20.75
CA THR A 396 27.39 3.28 -21.42
C THR A 396 27.96 2.27 -20.42
N ARG A 397 28.72 2.73 -19.43
CA ARG A 397 29.26 1.88 -18.35
C ARG A 397 28.14 1.23 -17.55
N LEU A 398 27.09 1.99 -17.22
CA LEU A 398 25.92 1.48 -16.51
C LEU A 398 25.20 0.38 -17.30
N LYS A 399 24.93 0.61 -18.60
CA LYS A 399 24.35 -0.36 -19.53
C LYS A 399 25.19 -1.64 -19.62
N LEU A 400 26.51 -1.52 -19.73
CA LEU A 400 27.42 -2.68 -19.79
C LEU A 400 27.39 -3.51 -18.51
N ARG A 401 27.31 -2.87 -17.33
CA ARG A 401 27.14 -3.55 -16.04
C ARG A 401 25.83 -4.34 -15.98
N ALA A 402 24.72 -3.73 -16.41
CA ALA A 402 23.43 -4.39 -16.48
C ALA A 402 23.45 -5.61 -17.44
N LEU A 403 24.01 -5.44 -18.64
CA LEU A 403 24.18 -6.53 -19.61
C LEU A 403 25.03 -7.67 -19.05
N LYS A 404 26.15 -7.36 -18.38
CA LYS A 404 27.01 -8.37 -17.73
C LYS A 404 26.24 -9.18 -16.69
N ALA A 405 25.52 -8.50 -15.79
CA ALA A 405 24.74 -9.15 -14.75
C ALA A 405 23.61 -10.03 -15.34
N TRP A 406 22.91 -9.54 -16.35
CA TRP A 406 21.81 -10.25 -16.99
C TRP A 406 22.26 -11.45 -17.83
N ARG A 407 23.39 -11.33 -18.55
CA ARG A 407 24.03 -12.45 -19.27
C ARG A 407 24.49 -13.54 -18.32
N HIS A 408 25.09 -13.16 -17.19
CA HIS A 408 25.50 -14.12 -16.16
C HIS A 408 24.30 -14.89 -15.60
N TYR A 409 23.19 -14.21 -15.33
CA TYR A 409 21.94 -14.87 -14.95
C TYR A 409 21.44 -15.86 -16.03
N GLY A 410 21.47 -15.45 -17.30
CA GLY A 410 21.10 -16.31 -18.43
C GLY A 410 21.94 -17.57 -18.53
N ALA A 411 23.27 -17.44 -18.39
CA ALA A 411 24.20 -18.56 -18.41
C ALA A 411 23.89 -19.59 -17.31
N LEU A 412 23.57 -19.13 -16.10
CA LEU A 412 23.14 -20.01 -15.00
C LEU A 412 21.82 -20.74 -15.29
N CYS A 413 20.95 -20.14 -16.12
CA CYS A 413 19.69 -20.76 -16.54
C CYS A 413 19.84 -21.61 -17.82
N GLY A 414 21.04 -21.79 -18.36
CA GLY A 414 21.25 -22.50 -19.63
C GLY A 414 20.77 -21.72 -20.87
N LEU A 415 20.57 -20.41 -20.76
CA LEU A 415 20.07 -19.55 -21.84
C LEU A 415 21.23 -18.92 -22.61
N LYS A 416 21.08 -18.79 -23.93
CA LYS A 416 22.09 -18.23 -24.84
C LYS A 416 21.49 -17.21 -25.79
N GLU A 417 22.26 -16.19 -26.15
CA GLU A 417 21.82 -15.16 -27.11
C GLU A 417 21.58 -15.79 -28.48
N GLY A 418 20.47 -15.42 -29.15
CA GLY A 418 20.13 -15.90 -30.48
C GLY A 418 19.69 -17.38 -30.57
N VAL A 419 19.66 -18.12 -29.47
CA VAL A 419 19.26 -19.54 -29.45
C VAL A 419 17.87 -19.66 -28.84
N ASN A 420 16.94 -20.36 -29.54
CA ASN A 420 15.59 -20.66 -29.04
C ASN A 420 14.85 -19.44 -28.47
N THR A 421 14.97 -18.30 -29.15
CA THR A 421 14.42 -17.03 -28.67
C THR A 421 12.91 -17.10 -28.53
N VAL A 422 12.41 -17.01 -27.30
CA VAL A 422 10.98 -16.90 -27.02
C VAL A 422 10.60 -15.42 -27.02
N ASP A 423 9.67 -15.03 -27.90
CA ASP A 423 9.14 -13.66 -27.92
C ASP A 423 7.91 -13.51 -27.00
N PHE A 424 7.84 -12.40 -26.26
CA PHE A 424 6.66 -12.01 -25.49
C PHE A 424 5.50 -11.55 -26.36
N HIS A 425 5.78 -11.17 -27.61
CA HIS A 425 4.80 -10.56 -28.51
C HIS A 425 3.99 -11.57 -29.34
N GLY A 426 4.10 -12.86 -29.04
CA GLY A 426 3.22 -13.88 -29.63
C GLY A 426 1.82 -13.88 -29.00
N PRO A 427 0.79 -14.32 -29.74
CA PRO A 427 -0.57 -14.42 -29.22
C PRO A 427 -0.60 -15.43 -28.06
N SER A 428 -1.44 -15.19 -27.07
CA SER A 428 -1.66 -16.17 -26.01
C SER A 428 -2.25 -17.48 -26.54
N GLU A 429 -1.76 -18.60 -26.02
CA GLU A 429 -2.31 -19.93 -26.28
C GLU A 429 -3.59 -20.15 -25.44
N PRO A 430 -4.75 -20.35 -26.09
CA PRO A 430 -6.01 -20.60 -25.38
C PRO A 430 -5.97 -21.87 -24.53
N SER A 431 -6.64 -21.84 -23.38
CA SER A 431 -6.78 -23.04 -22.54
C SER A 431 -7.63 -24.10 -23.24
N SER A 432 -7.12 -25.35 -23.25
CA SER A 432 -7.89 -26.52 -23.68
C SER A 432 -9.10 -26.81 -22.78
N VAL A 433 -9.12 -26.27 -21.56
CA VAL A 433 -10.20 -26.46 -20.59
C VAL A 433 -11.47 -25.70 -21.06
N PRO A 434 -12.61 -26.37 -21.25
CA PRO A 434 -13.82 -25.76 -21.82
C PRO A 434 -14.52 -24.76 -20.90
N LEU A 435 -14.46 -25.02 -19.60
CA LEU A 435 -15.18 -24.23 -18.61
C LEU A 435 -14.25 -23.16 -18.04
N TYR A 436 -14.54 -21.88 -18.30
CA TYR A 436 -13.65 -20.78 -17.92
C TYR A 436 -13.35 -20.70 -16.41
N TRP A 437 -14.26 -21.20 -15.56
CA TRP A 437 -14.04 -21.23 -14.12
C TRP A 437 -12.96 -22.26 -13.70
N ARG A 438 -12.70 -23.27 -14.53
CA ARG A 438 -11.63 -24.27 -14.35
C ARG A 438 -10.30 -23.85 -15.00
N ILE A 439 -10.26 -22.78 -15.78
CA ILE A 439 -9.01 -22.25 -16.35
C ILE A 439 -8.14 -21.72 -15.19
N PRO A 440 -6.83 -22.05 -15.15
CA PRO A 440 -5.90 -21.50 -14.17
C PRO A 440 -5.98 -19.97 -14.11
N LYS A 441 -6.14 -19.41 -12.91
CA LYS A 441 -6.39 -17.98 -12.68
C LYS A 441 -5.11 -17.14 -12.85
N ARG A 442 -4.60 -17.09 -14.07
CA ARG A 442 -3.40 -16.33 -14.47
C ARG A 442 -3.70 -15.39 -15.62
N CYS A 443 -2.82 -14.42 -15.86
CA CYS A 443 -2.88 -13.67 -17.11
C CYS A 443 -2.34 -14.53 -18.26
N PHE A 444 -3.07 -14.53 -19.38
CA PHE A 444 -2.66 -15.22 -20.61
C PHE A 444 -1.80 -14.34 -21.51
N TRP A 445 -1.81 -13.02 -21.31
CA TRP A 445 -0.85 -12.13 -21.99
C TRP A 445 0.57 -12.46 -21.54
N ASN A 446 1.38 -13.01 -22.44
CA ASN A 446 2.71 -13.52 -22.14
C ASN A 446 3.64 -12.46 -21.54
N GLY A 447 3.46 -11.19 -21.91
CA GLY A 447 4.24 -10.05 -21.39
C GLY A 447 3.77 -9.46 -20.05
N CYS A 448 2.69 -9.94 -19.41
CA CYS A 448 2.32 -9.45 -18.07
C CYS A 448 3.13 -10.18 -16.99
N ALA A 449 3.48 -9.46 -15.92
CA ALA A 449 4.16 -10.03 -14.76
C ALA A 449 3.36 -11.19 -14.12
N CYS A 450 2.03 -11.12 -14.18
CA CYS A 450 1.11 -12.17 -13.72
C CYS A 450 0.99 -13.38 -14.67
N ALA A 451 1.82 -13.45 -15.73
CA ALA A 451 1.80 -14.57 -16.66
C ALA A 451 2.58 -15.75 -16.08
N GLY A 452 1.92 -16.88 -15.84
CA GLY A 452 2.55 -18.14 -15.43
C GLY A 452 2.28 -18.57 -13.98
N HIS A 453 1.56 -17.77 -13.20
CA HIS A 453 1.15 -18.13 -11.84
C HIS A 453 -0.23 -17.55 -11.50
N LEU A 454 -0.76 -17.93 -10.34
CA LEU A 454 -1.99 -17.36 -9.80
C LEU A 454 -1.85 -15.84 -9.68
N GLY A 455 -2.68 -15.08 -10.40
CA GLY A 455 -2.65 -13.63 -10.37
C GLY A 455 -3.06 -13.11 -8.99
N ALA A 456 -2.37 -12.07 -8.51
CA ALA A 456 -2.65 -11.39 -7.23
C ALA A 456 -3.95 -10.56 -7.22
N HIS A 457 -4.79 -10.70 -8.24
CA HIS A 457 -6.02 -9.95 -8.43
C HIS A 457 -6.99 -10.74 -9.30
N ARG A 458 -8.27 -10.36 -9.28
CA ARG A 458 -9.30 -10.87 -10.20
C ARG A 458 -8.84 -10.77 -11.64
N VAL A 459 -9.04 -11.87 -12.36
CA VAL A 459 -8.82 -11.95 -13.81
C VAL A 459 -10.17 -12.01 -14.53
N ARG A 460 -10.23 -11.38 -15.69
CA ARG A 460 -11.42 -11.29 -16.55
C ARG A 460 -11.28 -12.30 -17.68
N VAL A 461 -12.36 -13.03 -17.95
CA VAL A 461 -12.41 -13.94 -19.09
C VAL A 461 -12.55 -13.16 -20.40
N CYS A 462 -11.87 -13.63 -21.45
CA CYS A 462 -12.10 -13.14 -22.81
C CYS A 462 -13.54 -13.47 -23.23
N ARG A 463 -14.33 -12.44 -23.54
CA ARG A 463 -15.75 -12.60 -23.94
C ARG A 463 -15.96 -13.25 -25.30
N GLY A 464 -14.91 -13.40 -26.12
CA GLY A 464 -15.00 -14.08 -27.41
C GLY A 464 -14.89 -15.59 -27.24
N CYS A 465 -13.68 -16.08 -26.93
CA CYS A 465 -13.41 -17.52 -26.87
C CYS A 465 -13.70 -18.17 -25.51
N PHE A 466 -13.82 -17.39 -24.43
CA PHE A 466 -13.89 -17.88 -23.04
C PHE A 466 -12.73 -18.80 -22.60
N ARG A 467 -11.64 -18.85 -23.37
CA ARG A 467 -10.49 -19.74 -23.15
C ARG A 467 -9.24 -19.07 -22.57
N VAL A 468 -9.25 -17.76 -22.40
CA VAL A 468 -8.13 -17.01 -21.83
C VAL A 468 -8.62 -16.00 -20.79
N LEU A 469 -7.74 -15.70 -19.83
CA LEU A 469 -8.00 -14.78 -18.73
C LEU A 469 -6.98 -13.63 -18.74
N TYR A 470 -7.41 -12.42 -18.39
CA TYR A 470 -6.58 -11.21 -18.38
C TYR A 470 -6.70 -10.47 -17.07
N CYS A 471 -5.63 -9.79 -16.63
CA CYS A 471 -5.68 -8.91 -15.46
C CYS A 471 -6.73 -7.81 -15.62
N ASN A 472 -6.76 -7.19 -16.80
CA ASN A 472 -7.64 -6.08 -17.15
C ASN A 472 -7.72 -5.92 -18.68
N GLN A 473 -8.42 -4.87 -19.12
CA GLN A 473 -8.59 -4.53 -20.53
C GLN A 473 -7.27 -4.17 -21.24
N MET A 474 -6.29 -3.61 -20.54
CA MET A 474 -4.99 -3.29 -21.14
C MET A 474 -4.22 -4.56 -21.51
N CYS A 475 -4.19 -5.58 -20.64
CA CYS A 475 -3.60 -6.87 -20.98
C CYS A 475 -4.31 -7.55 -22.16
N GLN A 476 -5.64 -7.47 -22.21
CA GLN A 476 -6.42 -8.00 -23.33
C GLN A 476 -6.09 -7.30 -24.64
N ALA A 477 -6.02 -5.96 -24.64
CA ALA A 477 -5.71 -5.17 -25.83
C ALA A 477 -4.32 -5.52 -26.39
N ARG A 478 -3.30 -5.60 -25.52
CA ARG A 478 -1.94 -5.99 -25.91
C ARG A 478 -1.88 -7.41 -26.49
N ASP A 479 -2.61 -8.35 -25.92
CA ASP A 479 -2.67 -9.72 -26.43
C ASP A 479 -3.43 -9.80 -27.78
N TRP A 480 -4.43 -8.94 -27.98
CA TRP A 480 -5.10 -8.81 -29.27
C TRP A 480 -4.20 -8.25 -30.35
N GLU A 481 -3.41 -7.22 -30.04
CA GLU A 481 -2.37 -6.66 -30.93
C GLU A 481 -1.31 -7.71 -31.28
N ALA A 482 -0.99 -8.60 -30.33
CA ALA A 482 -0.10 -9.74 -30.54
C ALA A 482 -0.73 -10.88 -31.36
N GLY A 483 -1.97 -10.74 -31.83
CA GLY A 483 -2.62 -11.69 -32.74
C GLY A 483 -3.67 -12.60 -32.11
N HIS A 484 -3.94 -12.51 -30.80
CA HIS A 484 -4.96 -13.35 -30.17
C HIS A 484 -6.35 -13.13 -30.77
N ARG A 485 -6.62 -11.95 -31.36
CA ARG A 485 -7.90 -11.66 -32.03
C ARG A 485 -8.22 -12.66 -33.15
N LEU A 486 -7.21 -13.15 -33.87
CA LEU A 486 -7.39 -14.14 -34.94
C LEU A 486 -7.72 -15.52 -34.37
N VAL A 487 -6.95 -15.94 -33.36
CA VAL A 487 -7.14 -17.21 -32.64
C VAL A 487 -8.50 -17.24 -31.91
N CYS A 488 -8.92 -16.12 -31.36
CA CYS A 488 -10.18 -15.99 -30.64
C CYS A 488 -11.38 -16.24 -31.57
N LYS A 489 -11.35 -15.68 -32.79
CA LYS A 489 -12.42 -15.84 -33.78
C LYS A 489 -12.56 -17.26 -34.30
N SER A 490 -11.49 -18.05 -34.34
CA SER A 490 -11.56 -19.45 -34.80
C SER A 490 -12.12 -20.39 -33.73
N LEU A 491 -12.30 -19.91 -32.50
CA LEU A 491 -12.80 -20.69 -31.37
C LEU A 491 -14.22 -20.30 -30.93
N SER A 492 -14.72 -19.17 -31.43
CA SER A 492 -16.10 -18.69 -31.26
C SER A 492 -16.97 -19.20 -32.40
#